data_AF-A0A926WFS7-F1
#
_entry.id   AF-A0A926WFS7-F1
#
_cell.length_a   1.000
_cell.length_b   1.000
_cell.length_c   1.000
_cell.angle_alpha   90.00
_cell.angle_beta   90.00
_cell.angle_gamma   90.00
#
_symmetry.space_group_name_H-M   'P 1'
#
loop_
_entity.id
_entity.type
_entity.pdbx_description
1 polymer ?
#
loop_
_entity_poly.entity_id
_entity_poly.type
_entity_poly.pdbx_seq_one_letter_code
_entity_poly.pdbx_strand_id
1 'polypeptide(L)'
;MKIALIISAGLFLAASVYQSIFMYKFNNKYEEIIYYFQKHYPEIYKKIRVKPDFGQLYSKGNNKYKPSLEYAKNHQPLEDEKAEKLLSEYMQMSKKGTLINIVLIILLIPFVISISFYVRPK
;
A
#
# COMPACT_ATOMS: atom_id res chain seq x y z
N MET A 1 8.37 29.53 -16.43
CA MET A 1 9.15 28.83 -15.39
C MET A 1 8.46 28.77 -14.02
N LYS A 2 7.96 29.89 -13.44
CA LYS A 2 7.16 29.87 -12.18
C LYS A 2 5.91 28.97 -12.24
N ILE A 3 5.25 28.93 -13.39
CA ILE A 3 4.06 28.10 -13.63
C ILE A 3 4.38 26.59 -13.52
N ALA A 4 5.53 26.14 -14.03
CA ALA A 4 5.93 24.74 -13.96
C ALA A 4 6.17 24.29 -12.51
N LEU A 5 6.81 25.12 -11.70
CA LEU A 5 7.01 24.86 -10.27
C LEU A 5 5.69 24.76 -9.48
N ILE A 6 4.74 25.65 -9.76
CA ILE A 6 3.41 25.63 -9.12
C ILE A 6 2.63 24.36 -9.51
N ILE A 7 2.64 24.00 -10.80
CA ILE A 7 1.97 22.78 -11.29
C ILE A 7 2.59 21.54 -10.63
N SER A 8 3.91 21.44 -10.56
CA SER A 8 4.59 20.31 -9.94
C SER A 8 4.34 20.20 -8.44
N ALA A 9 4.32 21.32 -7.71
CA ALA A 9 3.97 21.33 -6.29
C ALA A 9 2.51 20.88 -6.06
N GLY A 10 1.59 21.32 -6.93
CA GLY A 10 0.19 20.86 -6.90
C GLY A 10 0.05 19.36 -7.15
N LEU A 11 0.77 18.83 -8.15
CA LEU A 11 0.80 17.39 -8.44
C LEU A 11 1.38 16.57 -7.28
N PHE A 12 2.45 17.07 -6.64
CA PHE A 12 3.05 16.42 -5.47
C PHE A 12 2.07 16.36 -4.29
N LEU A 13 1.39 17.47 -4.00
CA LEU A 13 0.36 17.51 -2.95
C LEU A 13 -0.79 16.55 -3.27
N ALA A 14 -1.31 16.57 -4.49
CA ALA A 14 -2.37 15.66 -4.92
C ALA A 14 -1.96 14.17 -4.78
N ALA A 15 -0.73 13.84 -5.17
CA ALA A 15 -0.16 12.50 -5.00
C ALA A 15 -0.06 12.10 -3.52
N SER A 16 0.40 13.01 -2.65
CA SER A 16 0.54 12.74 -1.21
C SER A 16 -0.82 12.52 -0.52
N VAL A 17 -1.83 13.29 -0.89
CA VAL A 17 -3.21 13.14 -0.38
C VAL A 17 -3.80 11.82 -0.88
N TYR A 18 -3.64 11.50 -2.16
CA TYR A 18 -4.08 10.23 -2.72
C TYR A 18 -3.44 9.05 -1.99
N GLN A 19 -2.11 9.10 -1.78
CA GLN A 19 -1.37 8.05 -1.09
C GLN A 19 -1.88 7.86 0.34
N SER A 20 -2.16 8.95 1.06
CA SER A 20 -2.70 8.91 2.41
C SER A 20 -4.09 8.25 2.46
N ILE A 21 -4.98 8.63 1.54
CA ILE A 21 -6.32 8.04 1.41
C ILE A 21 -6.23 6.55 1.05
N PHE A 22 -5.34 6.20 0.13
CA PHE A 22 -5.10 4.81 -0.27
C PHE A 22 -4.64 3.97 0.93
N MET A 23 -3.64 4.45 1.67
CA MET A 23 -3.12 3.77 2.86
C MET A 23 -4.19 3.62 3.96
N TYR A 24 -5.03 4.63 4.17
CA TYR A 24 -6.14 4.55 5.10
C TYR A 24 -7.13 3.45 4.71
N LYS A 25 -7.59 3.43 3.45
CA LYS A 25 -8.50 2.40 2.93
C LYS A 25 -7.87 1.01 3.00
N PHE A 26 -6.59 0.90 2.70
CA PHE A 26 -5.84 -0.35 2.74
C PHE A 26 -5.73 -0.91 4.16
N ASN A 27 -5.47 -0.05 5.15
CA ASN A 27 -5.46 -0.41 6.56
C ASN A 27 -6.84 -0.89 7.04
N ASN A 28 -7.90 -0.16 6.72
CA ASN A 28 -9.26 -0.55 7.13
C ASN A 28 -9.64 -1.92 6.56
N LYS A 29 -9.30 -2.18 5.29
CA LYS A 29 -9.54 -3.48 4.65
C LYS A 29 -8.71 -4.59 5.30
N TYR A 30 -7.45 -4.32 5.65
CA TYR A 30 -6.62 -5.26 6.40
C TYR A 30 -7.25 -5.60 7.77
N GLU A 31 -7.73 -4.60 8.51
CA GLU A 31 -8.40 -4.83 9.80
C GLU A 31 -9.69 -5.64 9.66
N GLU A 32 -10.47 -5.40 8.61
CA GLU A 32 -11.67 -6.19 8.28
C GLU A 32 -11.32 -7.67 8.05
N ILE A 33 -10.26 -7.95 7.28
CA ILE A 33 -9.75 -9.32 7.07
C ILE A 33 -9.33 -9.92 8.40
N ILE A 34 -8.52 -9.21 9.18
CA ILE A 34 -8.02 -9.72 10.46
C ILE A 34 -9.17 -10.06 11.40
N TYR A 35 -10.15 -9.18 11.55
CA TYR A 35 -11.31 -9.40 12.41
C TYR A 35 -12.15 -10.59 11.93
N TYR A 36 -12.41 -10.68 10.63
CA TYR A 36 -13.21 -11.76 10.06
C TYR A 36 -12.53 -13.12 10.24
N PHE A 37 -11.26 -13.23 9.88
CA PHE A 37 -10.50 -14.47 10.02
C PHE A 37 -10.25 -14.82 11.49
N GLN A 38 -10.10 -13.84 12.40
CA GLN A 38 -10.01 -14.13 13.84
C GLN A 38 -11.28 -14.81 14.36
N LYS A 39 -12.44 -14.38 13.89
CA LYS A 39 -13.74 -14.89 14.35
C LYS A 39 -14.10 -16.24 13.72
N HIS A 40 -13.85 -16.40 12.42
CA HIS A 40 -14.35 -17.56 11.66
C HIS A 40 -13.26 -18.62 11.37
N TYR A 41 -11.98 -18.21 11.36
CA TYR A 41 -10.86 -19.06 10.96
C TYR A 41 -9.63 -18.82 11.85
N PRO A 42 -9.70 -19.11 13.15
CA PRO A 42 -8.66 -18.75 14.12
C PRO A 42 -7.27 -19.32 13.76
N GLU A 43 -7.22 -20.49 13.12
CA GLU A 43 -5.97 -21.09 12.65
C GLU A 43 -5.36 -20.35 11.45
N ILE A 44 -6.19 -19.81 10.55
CA ILE A 44 -5.73 -18.96 9.44
C ILE A 44 -5.31 -17.59 9.98
N TYR A 45 -6.09 -17.02 10.91
CA TYR A 45 -5.75 -15.77 11.59
C TYR A 45 -4.34 -15.81 12.19
N LYS A 46 -3.94 -16.89 12.85
CA LYS A 46 -2.57 -17.03 13.39
C LYS A 46 -1.48 -16.94 12.31
N LYS A 47 -1.78 -17.33 11.07
CA LYS A 47 -0.85 -17.28 9.92
C LYS A 47 -0.81 -15.89 9.27
N ILE A 48 -1.96 -15.22 9.16
CA ILE A 48 -2.07 -13.94 8.44
C ILE A 48 -1.90 -12.71 9.34
N ARG A 49 -2.08 -12.87 10.65
CA ARG A 49 -1.83 -11.78 11.60
C ARG A 49 -0.35 -11.46 11.63
N VAL A 50 -0.04 -10.17 11.71
CA VAL A 50 1.32 -9.74 12.01
C VAL A 50 1.58 -10.05 13.47
N LYS A 51 2.60 -10.86 13.76
CA LYS A 51 3.09 -11.01 15.13
C LYS A 51 3.68 -9.66 15.57
N PRO A 52 3.22 -9.09 16.69
CA PRO A 52 3.89 -7.94 17.28
C PRO A 52 5.22 -8.43 17.89
N ASP A 53 6.24 -8.59 17.06
CA ASP A 53 7.60 -8.71 17.59
C ASP A 53 7.94 -7.33 18.15
N PHE A 54 8.07 -7.23 19.48
CA PHE A 54 8.26 -5.98 20.24
C PHE A 54 9.42 -5.09 19.72
N GLY A 55 10.36 -5.64 18.94
CA GLY A 55 11.45 -4.89 18.29
C GLY A 55 11.18 -4.37 16.87
N GLN A 56 10.03 -4.68 16.25
CA GLN A 56 9.73 -4.35 14.84
C GLN A 56 8.64 -3.27 14.65
N LEU A 57 8.07 -2.74 15.74
CA LEU A 57 6.99 -1.74 15.72
C LEU A 57 7.34 -0.47 14.92
N TYR A 58 8.63 -0.16 14.74
CA TYR A 58 9.10 1.00 14.00
C TYR A 58 9.79 0.67 12.66
N SER A 59 9.96 -0.60 12.32
CA SER A 59 10.89 -1.01 11.24
C SER A 59 10.24 -1.21 9.87
N LYS A 60 8.92 -1.43 9.75
CA LYS A 60 8.39 -1.99 8.48
C LYS A 60 7.09 -1.38 8.00
N GLY A 61 7.21 -0.30 7.23
CA GLY A 61 6.13 0.24 6.40
C GLY A 61 5.55 -0.74 5.37
N ASN A 62 6.21 -1.87 5.10
CA ASN A 62 5.78 -2.85 4.08
C ASN A 62 5.56 -4.31 4.58
N ASN A 63 6.02 -4.70 5.78
CA ASN A 63 5.84 -6.10 6.24
C ASN A 63 4.54 -6.34 7.00
N LYS A 64 3.81 -5.29 7.41
CA LYS A 64 2.50 -5.44 8.09
C LYS A 64 1.50 -6.22 7.22
N TYR A 65 1.67 -6.16 5.90
CA TYR A 65 0.67 -6.66 4.95
C TYR A 65 1.09 -7.97 4.27
N LYS A 66 2.37 -8.34 4.40
CA LYS A 66 3.00 -9.45 3.69
C LYS A 66 2.34 -10.80 4.00
N PRO A 67 2.04 -11.17 5.26
CA PRO A 67 1.46 -12.48 5.56
C PRO A 67 0.06 -12.68 4.94
N SER A 68 -0.82 -11.67 5.02
CA SER A 68 -2.15 -11.73 4.41
C SER A 68 -2.09 -11.76 2.87
N LEU A 69 -1.14 -11.02 2.27
CA LEU A 69 -0.94 -11.04 0.81
C LEU A 69 -0.36 -12.38 0.31
N GLU A 70 0.59 -12.96 1.03
CA GLU A 70 1.14 -14.29 0.70
C GLU A 70 0.08 -15.37 0.87
N TYR A 71 -0.72 -15.29 1.92
CA TYR A 71 -1.84 -16.21 2.12
C TYR A 71 -2.84 -16.13 0.95
N ALA A 72 -3.25 -14.90 0.58
CA ALA A 72 -4.18 -14.68 -0.54
C ALA A 72 -3.63 -15.13 -1.90
N LYS A 73 -2.31 -15.08 -2.12
CA LYS A 73 -1.68 -15.55 -3.36
C LYS A 73 -1.57 -17.06 -3.46
N ASN A 74 -1.37 -17.73 -2.33
CA ASN A 74 -0.96 -19.14 -2.29
C ASN A 74 -2.08 -20.10 -1.88
N HIS A 75 -3.25 -19.59 -1.46
CA HIS A 75 -4.38 -20.45 -1.12
C HIS A 75 -5.32 -20.63 -2.31
N GLN A 76 -5.79 -21.88 -2.46
CA GLN A 76 -6.94 -22.24 -3.30
C GLN A 76 -8.19 -21.45 -2.87
N PRO A 77 -9.21 -21.33 -3.74
CA PRO A 77 -10.47 -20.70 -3.38
C PRO A 77 -10.96 -21.20 -2.02
N LEU A 78 -11.36 -20.28 -1.16
CA LEU A 78 -11.91 -20.65 0.14
C LEU A 78 -13.34 -21.11 -0.10
N GLU A 79 -13.79 -22.15 0.59
CA GLU A 79 -15.19 -22.58 0.52
C GLU A 79 -16.16 -21.47 0.96
N ASP A 80 -15.66 -20.49 1.72
CA ASP A 80 -16.40 -19.30 2.13
C ASP A 80 -16.19 -18.14 1.14
N GLU A 81 -17.25 -17.83 0.41
CA GLU A 81 -17.31 -16.76 -0.59
C GLU A 81 -16.95 -15.39 -0.01
N LYS A 82 -17.32 -15.11 1.25
CA LYS A 82 -17.01 -13.83 1.91
C LYS A 82 -15.53 -13.75 2.25
N ALA A 83 -14.94 -14.83 2.75
CA ALA A 83 -13.51 -14.91 3.02
C ALA A 83 -12.69 -14.70 1.74
N GLU A 84 -13.10 -15.35 0.65
CA GLU A 84 -12.44 -15.24 -0.65
C GLU A 84 -12.56 -13.83 -1.24
N LYS A 85 -13.76 -13.25 -1.18
CA LYS A 85 -13.98 -11.86 -1.63
C LYS A 85 -13.09 -10.88 -0.89
N LEU A 86 -12.98 -10.98 0.44
CA LEU A 86 -12.12 -10.12 1.25
C LEU A 86 -10.64 -10.22 0.85
N LEU A 87 -10.12 -11.44 0.66
CA LEU A 87 -8.74 -11.65 0.22
C LEU A 87 -8.50 -11.17 -1.22
N SER A 88 -9.45 -11.40 -2.13
CA SER A 88 -9.40 -10.96 -3.52
C SER A 88 -9.39 -9.43 -3.63
N GLU A 89 -10.31 -8.74 -2.94
CA GLU A 89 -10.36 -7.28 -2.88
C GLU A 89 -9.05 -6.69 -2.35
N TYR A 90 -8.49 -7.31 -1.31
CA TYR A 90 -7.23 -6.90 -0.71
C TYR A 90 -6.03 -7.07 -1.67
N MET A 91 -5.96 -8.19 -2.40
CA MET A 91 -4.96 -8.38 -3.45
C MET A 91 -5.10 -7.36 -4.58
N GLN A 92 -6.33 -7.09 -5.02
CA GLN A 92 -6.57 -6.10 -6.07
C GLN A 92 -6.15 -4.70 -5.63
N MET A 93 -6.46 -4.30 -4.39
CA MET A 93 -5.99 -3.04 -3.83
C MET A 93 -4.47 -2.97 -3.81
N SER A 94 -3.78 -4.03 -3.36
CA SER A 94 -2.32 -4.08 -3.34
C SER A 94 -1.73 -3.92 -4.74
N LYS A 95 -2.25 -4.63 -5.75
CA LYS A 95 -1.81 -4.48 -7.15
C LYS A 95 -2.01 -3.06 -7.67
N LYS A 96 -3.17 -2.45 -7.41
CA LYS A 96 -3.46 -1.06 -7.80
C LYS A 96 -2.51 -0.07 -7.12
N GLY A 97 -2.26 -0.24 -5.82
CA GLY A 97 -1.32 0.59 -5.06
C GLY A 97 0.10 0.52 -5.63
N THR A 98 0.59 -0.67 -5.96
CA THR A 98 1.91 -0.85 -6.60
C THR A 98 1.99 -0.13 -7.95
N LEU A 99 0.97 -0.27 -8.81
CA LEU A 99 0.94 0.40 -10.11
C LEU A 99 0.94 1.93 -9.96
N ILE A 100 0.15 2.46 -9.03
CA ILE A 100 0.07 3.90 -8.79
C ILE A 100 1.41 4.42 -8.27
N ASN A 101 2.06 3.72 -7.34
CA ASN A 101 3.38 4.09 -6.86
C ASN A 101 4.42 4.11 -7.99
N ILE A 102 4.41 3.12 -8.89
CA ILE A 102 5.31 3.10 -10.06
C ILE A 102 5.06 4.33 -10.95
N VAL A 103 3.80 4.64 -11.25
CA VAL A 103 3.44 5.82 -12.07
C VAL A 103 3.90 7.12 -11.39
N LEU A 104 3.68 7.26 -10.08
CA LEU A 104 4.12 8.44 -9.33
C LEU A 104 5.65 8.60 -9.35
N ILE A 105 6.41 7.51 -9.20
CA ILE A 105 7.88 7.55 -9.29
C ILE A 105 8.33 7.99 -10.68
N ILE A 106 7.75 7.42 -11.74
CA ILE A 106 8.08 7.79 -13.14
C ILE A 106 7.81 9.27 -13.38
N LEU A 107 6.70 9.81 -12.87
CA LEU A 107 6.36 11.24 -12.99
C LEU A 107 7.29 12.15 -12.17
N LEU A 108 7.84 11.67 -11.05
CA LEU A 108 8.73 12.43 -10.18
C LEU A 108 10.18 12.50 -10.70
N ILE A 109 10.68 11.48 -11.39
CA ILE A 109 12.04 11.44 -11.94
C ILE A 109 12.39 12.68 -12.80
N PRO A 110 11.60 13.06 -13.82
CA PRO A 110 11.91 14.23 -14.65
C PRO A 110 11.84 15.55 -13.86
N PHE A 111 11.00 15.63 -12.82
CA PHE A 111 10.93 16.78 -11.93
C PHE A 111 12.20 16.94 -11.10
N VAL A 112 12.71 15.85 -10.51
CA VAL A 112 13.98 15.84 -9.76
C VAL A 112 15.15 16.20 -10.67
N ILE A 113 15.21 15.65 -11.89
CA ILE A 113 16.25 15.99 -12.86
C ILE A 113 16.20 17.48 -13.22
N SER A 114 15.01 18.03 -13.45
CA SER A 114 14.82 19.45 -13.79
C SER A 114 15.28 20.40 -12.67
N ILE A 115 15.02 20.06 -11.40
CA ILE A 115 15.54 20.81 -10.25
C ILE A 115 17.07 20.70 -10.16
N SER A 116 17.62 19.50 -10.37
CA SER A 116 19.07 19.24 -10.29
C SER A 116 19.88 20.09 -11.28
N PHE A 117 19.37 20.29 -12.50
CA PHE A 117 19.98 21.18 -13.49
C PHE A 117 19.81 22.67 -13.14
N TYR A 118 18.76 23.04 -12.40
CA TYR A 118 18.49 24.42 -12.01
C TYR A 118 19.34 24.88 -10.81
N VAL A 119 19.67 23.97 -9.88
CA VAL A 119 20.40 24.28 -8.64
C VAL A 119 21.93 24.17 -8.81
N ARG A 120 22.45 23.70 -9.95
CA ARG A 120 23.90 23.75 -10.21
C ARG A 120 24.37 25.22 -10.25
N PRO A 121 25.18 25.67 -9.29
CA PRO A 121 25.85 26.95 -9.44
C PRO A 121 26.82 26.82 -10.63
N LYS A 122 26.84 27.85 -11.48
CA LYS A 122 27.83 27.99 -12.55
C LYS A 122 29.25 27.90 -11.99
#